data_AF-A0A840ZQW7-F1
#
_entry.id   AF-A0A840ZQW7-F1
#
_cell.length_a   1.000
_cell.length_b   1.000
_cell.length_c   1.000
_cell.angle_alpha   90.00
_cell.angle_beta   90.00
_cell.angle_gamma   90.00
#
_symmetry.space_group_name_H-M   'P 1'
#
loop_
_entity.id
_entity.type
_entity.pdbx_description
1 polymer ?
#
loop_
_entity_poly.entity_id
_entity_poly.type
_entity_poly.pdbx_seq_one_letter_code
_entity_poly.pdbx_strand_id
1 'polypeptide(L)'
;MPLMTARPWKGPDTGVYHLRQRTPRDLLPRLKGQKVALPVGDAFVTVGVGEVVQASLRTKDTAEARSRHAVADGALKRFWETKRSGPTRLNQRQITALGGLGYQQWARSMADEPGPSEAYIEILRLHAEARSAGKLEQWVGPSVDAMLLKEGLVVDEESRTRLLEAVDQALVQASQLLFRNAEGDYRPDPDAARFPAWQAPQKAPEAAQETITVAALFDRWAAYSADKKAPNTIKRYRGSCRSLIAFVKDRDIRSLTQDDLYAWANHRKDVEEVHASAINRNDLVAASSVFAWAVGLHGGKLLPSNPVTGVSLEEPKQAAKRERTFRDAEVTAILTAASAVQPDERNPTFSAARRWCPWLAAYSGARIAELAHLEKRDIRKEAGIVVMDLRVMKTGEPRTVPLRRPSGAW
;
A
#
# COMPACT_ATOMS: atom_id res chain seq x y z
N MET A 1 -9.22 19.08 2.21
CA MET A 1 -10.32 18.14 1.91
C MET A 1 -10.16 16.92 2.82
N PRO A 2 -11.07 16.65 3.76
CA PRO A 2 -10.94 15.51 4.67
C PRO A 2 -11.16 14.18 3.94
N LEU A 3 -10.41 13.15 4.34
CA LEU A 3 -10.45 11.77 3.84
C LEU A 3 -11.90 11.28 3.72
N MET A 4 -12.33 10.85 2.53
CA MET A 4 -13.67 10.31 2.31
C MET A 4 -13.80 8.96 3.05
N THR A 5 -14.36 8.99 4.26
CA THR A 5 -14.86 7.79 4.94
C THR A 5 -16.02 7.18 4.15
N ALA A 6 -16.11 5.85 4.12
CA ALA A 6 -17.28 5.15 3.57
C ALA A 6 -18.58 5.72 4.18
N ARG A 7 -19.57 6.02 3.34
CA ARG A 7 -20.82 6.69 3.75
C ARG A 7 -22.02 5.75 3.63
N PRO A 8 -23.05 5.90 4.50
CA PRO A 8 -24.32 5.21 4.35
C PRO A 8 -24.92 5.48 2.96
N TRP A 9 -25.24 4.42 2.23
CA TRP A 9 -25.86 4.52 0.90
C TRP A 9 -27.38 4.51 1.05
N LYS A 10 -28.07 5.51 0.47
CA LYS A 10 -29.53 5.60 0.52
C LYS A 10 -30.14 4.77 -0.61
N GLY A 11 -31.00 3.81 -0.26
CA GLY A 11 -31.73 3.02 -1.24
C GLY A 11 -32.71 3.89 -2.06
N PRO A 12 -32.68 3.83 -3.40
CA PRO A 12 -33.52 4.67 -4.26
C PRO A 12 -35.01 4.35 -4.11
N ASP A 13 -35.36 3.10 -3.86
CA ASP A 13 -36.77 2.64 -3.87
C ASP A 13 -37.45 2.73 -2.50
N THR A 14 -36.70 2.55 -1.41
CA THR A 14 -37.25 2.45 -0.04
C THR A 14 -36.88 3.65 0.85
N GLY A 15 -35.89 4.44 0.44
CA GLY A 15 -35.33 5.55 1.22
C GLY A 15 -34.55 5.14 2.47
N VAL A 16 -34.40 3.83 2.72
CA VAL A 16 -33.65 3.27 3.87
C VAL A 16 -32.15 3.32 3.58
N TYR A 17 -31.36 3.61 4.60
CA TYR A 17 -29.90 3.59 4.49
C TYR A 17 -29.33 2.17 4.61
N HIS A 18 -28.27 1.91 3.85
CA HIS A 18 -27.53 0.65 3.84
C HIS A 18 -26.04 0.89 4.04
N LEU A 19 -25.39 -0.07 4.70
CA LEU A 19 -23.95 -0.30 4.54
C LEU A 19 -23.73 -0.98 3.19
N ARG A 20 -22.80 -0.46 2.40
CA ARG A 20 -22.43 -1.06 1.11
C ARG A 20 -20.92 -0.97 0.92
N GLN A 21 -20.24 -2.10 1.04
CA GLN A 21 -18.78 -2.18 0.96
C GLN A 21 -18.36 -3.29 0.00
N ARG A 22 -17.37 -3.00 -0.86
CA ARG A 22 -16.77 -4.05 -1.72
C ARG A 22 -15.97 -5.02 -0.87
N THR A 23 -16.15 -6.30 -1.13
CA THR A 23 -15.31 -7.34 -0.55
C THR A 23 -13.90 -7.21 -1.12
N PRO A 24 -12.85 -7.24 -0.30
CA PRO A 24 -11.49 -7.14 -0.81
C PRO A 24 -11.14 -8.24 -1.82
N ARG A 25 -10.45 -7.87 -2.90
CA ARG A 25 -10.14 -8.79 -4.02
C ARG A 25 -9.35 -10.03 -3.60
N ASP A 26 -8.48 -9.87 -2.59
CA ASP A 26 -7.68 -10.93 -1.98
C ASP A 26 -8.53 -11.95 -1.20
N LEU A 27 -9.68 -11.53 -0.66
CA LEU A 27 -10.55 -12.36 0.16
C LEU A 27 -11.75 -12.94 -0.60
N LEU A 28 -12.17 -12.30 -1.70
CA LEU A 28 -13.36 -12.65 -2.46
C LEU A 28 -13.40 -14.13 -2.90
N PRO A 29 -12.33 -14.75 -3.43
CA PRO A 29 -12.37 -16.16 -3.84
C PRO A 29 -12.64 -17.14 -2.69
N ARG A 30 -12.24 -16.77 -1.46
CA ARG A 30 -12.34 -17.64 -0.27
C ARG A 30 -13.63 -17.44 0.50
N LEU A 31 -14.17 -16.22 0.50
CA LEU A 31 -15.31 -15.84 1.34
C LEU A 31 -16.63 -15.76 0.57
N LYS A 32 -16.61 -15.78 -0.77
CA LYS A 32 -17.83 -15.74 -1.59
C LYS A 32 -18.78 -16.89 -1.20
N GLY A 33 -20.01 -16.55 -0.84
CA GLY A 33 -21.05 -17.49 -0.41
C GLY A 33 -21.13 -17.74 1.10
N GLN A 34 -20.15 -17.27 1.89
CA GLN A 34 -20.24 -17.29 3.35
C GLN A 34 -21.21 -16.21 3.86
N LYS A 35 -21.62 -16.31 5.13
CA LYS A 35 -22.46 -15.31 5.81
C LYS A 35 -21.66 -14.58 6.88
N VAL A 36 -21.93 -13.29 7.05
CA VAL A 36 -21.37 -12.45 8.11
C VAL A 36 -22.51 -11.78 8.87
N ALA A 37 -22.45 -11.82 10.20
CA ALA A 37 -23.40 -11.13 11.07
C ALA A 37 -22.85 -9.74 11.42
N LEU A 38 -23.64 -8.69 11.17
CA LEU A 38 -23.24 -7.31 11.41
C LEU A 38 -24.19 -6.65 12.42
N PRO A 39 -23.66 -5.95 13.43
CA PRO A 39 -24.46 -5.19 14.38
C PRO A 39 -25.11 -3.97 13.70
N VAL A 40 -26.42 -3.83 13.83
CA VAL A 40 -27.22 -2.73 13.29
C VAL A 40 -28.22 -2.27 14.36
N GLY A 41 -27.91 -1.16 15.04
CA GLY A 41 -28.67 -0.74 16.22
C GLY A 41 -28.54 -1.80 17.32
N ASP A 42 -29.66 -2.22 17.89
CA ASP A 42 -29.71 -3.21 18.99
C ASP A 42 -29.83 -4.67 18.50
N ALA A 43 -29.70 -4.92 17.20
CA ALA A 43 -29.85 -6.25 16.60
C ALA A 43 -28.71 -6.61 15.66
N PHE A 44 -28.53 -7.90 15.39
CA PHE A 44 -27.61 -8.40 14.37
C PHE A 44 -28.35 -8.69 13.06
N VAL A 45 -27.72 -8.34 11.93
CA VAL A 45 -28.21 -8.64 10.58
C VAL A 45 -27.20 -9.54 9.89
N THR A 46 -27.64 -10.73 9.51
CA THR A 46 -26.82 -11.69 8.76
C THR A 46 -26.93 -11.43 7.27
N VAL A 47 -25.79 -11.22 6.60
CA VAL A 47 -25.71 -10.94 5.16
C VAL A 47 -24.74 -11.88 4.48
N GLY A 48 -25.02 -12.19 3.21
CA GLY A 48 -24.13 -13.00 2.37
C GLY A 48 -22.93 -12.19 1.89
N VAL A 49 -21.76 -12.82 1.86
CA VAL A 49 -20.52 -12.26 1.32
C VAL A 49 -20.48 -12.51 -0.19
N GLY A 50 -20.66 -11.45 -0.98
CA GLY A 50 -20.53 -11.44 -2.45
C GLY A 50 -19.42 -10.47 -2.89
N GLU A 51 -19.48 -9.98 -4.14
CA GLU A 51 -18.57 -8.90 -4.60
C GLU A 51 -18.76 -7.60 -3.81
N VAL A 52 -20.00 -7.37 -3.38
CA VAL A 52 -20.39 -6.28 -2.49
C VAL A 52 -21.18 -6.87 -1.34
N VAL A 53 -20.78 -6.54 -0.11
CA VAL A 53 -21.57 -6.80 1.08
C VAL A 53 -22.51 -5.63 1.30
N GLN A 54 -23.80 -5.91 1.37
CA GLN A 54 -24.84 -4.91 1.59
C GLN A 54 -25.73 -5.31 2.77
N ALA A 55 -25.83 -4.44 3.77
CA ALA A 55 -26.67 -4.64 4.94
C ALA A 55 -27.58 -3.42 5.15
N SER A 56 -28.87 -3.66 5.43
CA SER A 56 -29.82 -2.59 5.77
C SER A 56 -29.50 -2.05 7.16
N LEU A 57 -29.42 -0.72 7.30
CA LEU A 57 -29.22 -0.04 8.59
C LEU A 57 -30.55 0.18 9.33
N ARG A 58 -31.68 -0.26 8.73
CA ARG A 58 -33.03 -0.21 9.30
C ARG A 58 -33.44 1.18 9.80
N THR A 59 -33.01 2.23 9.12
CA THR A 59 -33.40 3.61 9.43
C THR A 59 -33.42 4.46 8.17
N LYS A 60 -34.31 5.45 8.16
CA LYS A 60 -34.39 6.51 7.14
C LYS A 60 -33.80 7.83 7.67
N ASP A 61 -33.47 7.90 8.95
CA ASP A 61 -32.84 9.06 9.56
C ASP A 61 -31.34 9.11 9.23
N THR A 62 -30.84 10.29 8.90
CA THR A 62 -29.46 10.47 8.42
C THR A 62 -28.44 10.38 9.55
N ALA A 63 -28.75 10.90 10.74
CA ALA A 63 -27.84 10.90 11.89
C ALA A 63 -27.71 9.48 12.47
N GLU A 64 -28.84 8.81 12.64
CA GLU A 64 -28.89 7.42 13.10
C GLU A 64 -28.23 6.46 12.09
N ALA A 65 -28.44 6.67 10.79
CA ALA A 65 -27.76 5.89 9.75
C ALA A 65 -26.24 6.01 9.83
N ARG A 66 -25.70 7.21 10.09
CA ARG A 66 -24.25 7.40 10.24
C ARG A 66 -23.69 6.65 11.45
N SER A 67 -24.38 6.70 12.58
CA SER A 67 -24.00 5.98 13.80
C SER A 67 -23.99 4.46 13.57
N ARG A 68 -25.11 3.90 13.10
CA ARG A 68 -25.24 2.46 12.83
C ARG A 68 -24.26 1.99 11.74
N HIS A 69 -24.01 2.81 10.72
CA HIS A 69 -23.03 2.52 9.68
C HIS A 69 -21.61 2.42 10.24
N ALA A 70 -21.18 3.35 11.10
CA ALA A 70 -19.84 3.33 11.66
C ALA A 70 -19.58 2.04 12.46
N VAL A 71 -20.57 1.59 13.23
CA VAL A 71 -20.49 0.34 14.01
C VAL A 71 -20.46 -0.89 13.10
N ALA A 72 -21.38 -0.96 12.12
CA ALA A 72 -21.46 -2.08 11.18
C ALA A 72 -20.23 -2.18 10.25
N ASP A 73 -19.73 -1.05 9.74
CA ASP A 73 -18.53 -0.95 8.91
C ASP A 73 -17.28 -1.36 9.70
N GLY A 74 -17.17 -0.93 10.97
CA GLY A 74 -16.10 -1.36 11.86
C GLY A 74 -16.10 -2.88 12.11
N ALA A 75 -17.28 -3.46 12.36
CA ALA A 75 -17.41 -4.92 12.51
C ALA A 75 -17.06 -5.68 11.23
N LEU A 76 -17.49 -5.18 10.06
CA LEU A 76 -17.19 -5.78 8.77
C LEU A 76 -15.68 -5.71 8.44
N LYS A 77 -15.01 -4.60 8.76
CA LYS A 77 -13.56 -4.45 8.60
C LYS A 77 -12.78 -5.40 9.49
N ARG A 78 -13.18 -5.54 10.77
CA ARG A 78 -12.58 -6.54 11.68
C ARG A 78 -12.75 -7.95 11.13
N PHE A 79 -13.94 -8.28 10.62
CA PHE A 79 -14.16 -9.56 9.95
C PHE A 79 -13.18 -9.80 8.79
N TRP A 80 -12.93 -8.80 7.94
CA TRP A 80 -11.91 -8.92 6.89
C TRP A 80 -10.50 -9.11 7.43
N GLU A 81 -10.11 -8.33 8.45
CA GLU A 81 -8.81 -8.44 9.10
C GLU A 81 -8.59 -9.82 9.70
N THR A 82 -9.58 -10.36 10.41
CA THR A 82 -9.54 -11.71 10.98
C THR A 82 -9.41 -12.79 9.89
N LYS A 83 -10.04 -12.61 8.73
CA LYS A 83 -9.90 -13.55 7.60
C LYS A 83 -8.55 -13.40 6.88
N ARG A 84 -7.91 -12.22 6.94
CA ARG A 84 -6.56 -11.98 6.40
C ARG A 84 -5.44 -12.47 7.31
N SER A 85 -5.59 -12.28 8.62
CA SER A 85 -4.58 -12.66 9.60
C SER A 85 -4.38 -14.17 9.70
N GLY A 86 -5.30 -14.97 9.15
CA GLY A 86 -5.29 -16.41 9.31
C GLY A 86 -5.58 -16.83 10.75
N PRO A 87 -5.58 -18.14 11.02
CA PRO A 87 -5.76 -18.65 12.38
C PRO A 87 -4.60 -18.19 13.27
N THR A 88 -4.94 -17.57 14.40
CA THR A 88 -4.00 -17.06 15.39
C THR A 88 -3.63 -18.17 16.37
N ARG A 89 -2.33 -18.45 16.49
CA ARG A 89 -1.84 -19.38 17.51
C ARG A 89 -1.84 -18.71 18.87
N LEU A 90 -2.51 -19.30 19.86
CA LEU A 90 -2.51 -18.82 21.23
C LEU A 90 -1.39 -19.47 22.03
N ASN A 91 -0.70 -18.67 22.85
CA ASN A 91 0.25 -19.22 23.82
C ASN A 91 -0.48 -19.75 25.07
N GLN A 92 0.23 -20.50 25.91
CA GLN A 92 -0.36 -21.10 27.12
C GLN A 92 -0.97 -20.06 28.07
N ARG A 93 -0.30 -18.91 28.27
CA ARG A 93 -0.77 -17.85 29.16
C ARG A 93 -2.09 -17.24 28.67
N GLN A 94 -2.24 -17.06 27.36
CA GLN A 94 -3.45 -16.56 26.72
C GLN A 94 -4.61 -17.55 26.85
N ILE A 95 -4.35 -18.84 26.61
CA ILE A 95 -5.34 -19.89 26.79
C ILE A 95 -5.82 -19.95 28.25
N THR A 96 -4.90 -19.90 29.21
CA THR A 96 -5.25 -19.87 30.64
C THR A 96 -6.04 -18.62 31.01
N ALA A 97 -5.69 -17.45 30.46
CA ALA A 97 -6.44 -16.22 30.69
C ALA A 97 -7.87 -16.26 30.11
N LEU A 98 -8.06 -16.82 28.91
CA LEU A 98 -9.40 -17.04 28.33
C LEU A 98 -10.24 -17.99 29.19
N GLY A 99 -9.64 -19.08 29.70
CA GLY A 99 -10.27 -19.94 30.70
C GLY A 99 -10.73 -19.14 31.92
N GLY A 100 -9.89 -18.22 32.42
CA GLY A 100 -10.23 -17.32 33.51
C GLY A 100 -11.41 -16.39 33.24
N LEU A 101 -11.55 -15.89 32.00
CA LEU A 101 -12.74 -15.12 31.60
C LEU A 101 -14.01 -15.99 31.68
N GLY A 102 -13.92 -17.25 31.21
CA GLY A 102 -15.01 -18.22 31.33
C GLY A 102 -15.39 -18.50 32.78
N TYR A 103 -14.40 -18.75 33.65
CA TYR A 103 -14.59 -18.91 35.09
C TYR A 103 -15.33 -17.72 35.71
N GLN A 104 -14.82 -16.49 35.47
CA GLN A 104 -15.39 -15.27 36.05
C GLN A 104 -16.82 -15.03 35.57
N GLN A 105 -17.08 -15.27 34.27
CA GLN A 105 -18.41 -15.10 33.70
C GLN A 105 -19.40 -16.08 34.33
N TRP A 106 -19.03 -17.36 34.48
CA TRP A 106 -19.88 -18.38 35.07
C TRP A 106 -20.12 -18.12 36.56
N ALA A 107 -19.04 -17.95 37.33
CA ALA A 107 -19.12 -17.72 38.78
C ALA A 107 -19.94 -16.48 39.14
N ARG A 108 -19.87 -15.39 38.34
CA ARG A 108 -20.66 -14.17 38.57
C ARG A 108 -22.13 -14.29 38.18
N SER A 109 -22.46 -15.17 37.22
CA SER A 109 -23.81 -15.27 36.69
C SER A 109 -24.84 -15.74 37.72
N MET A 110 -24.40 -16.53 38.71
CA MET A 110 -25.22 -17.17 39.72
C MET A 110 -24.63 -17.00 41.14
N ALA A 111 -23.83 -15.95 41.37
CA ALA A 111 -23.09 -15.78 42.62
C ALA A 111 -24.01 -15.57 43.84
N ASP A 112 -25.01 -14.70 43.70
CA ASP A 112 -25.92 -14.30 44.78
C ASP A 112 -27.04 -15.32 44.98
N GLU A 113 -27.55 -15.88 43.89
CA GLU A 113 -28.60 -16.90 43.88
C GLU A 113 -28.13 -18.13 43.06
N PRO A 114 -27.30 -19.02 43.64
CA PRO A 114 -26.76 -20.17 42.94
C PRO A 114 -27.81 -21.24 42.61
N GLY A 115 -29.00 -21.20 43.23
CA GLY A 115 -30.02 -22.23 43.06
C GLY A 115 -29.67 -23.54 43.80
N PRO A 116 -30.36 -24.65 43.46
CA PRO A 116 -30.18 -25.93 44.17
C PRO A 116 -28.80 -26.55 43.91
N SER A 117 -28.17 -27.10 44.95
CA SER A 117 -26.83 -27.70 44.85
C SER A 117 -26.82 -28.94 43.93
N GLU A 118 -27.95 -29.65 43.82
CA GLU A 118 -28.13 -30.83 42.96
C GLU A 118 -27.93 -30.50 41.47
N ALA A 119 -28.25 -29.27 41.05
CA ALA A 119 -28.04 -28.85 39.66
C ALA A 119 -26.55 -28.84 39.29
N TYR A 120 -25.68 -28.48 40.23
CA TYR A 120 -24.23 -28.47 40.00
C TYR A 120 -23.63 -29.88 39.97
N ILE A 121 -24.20 -30.83 40.73
CA ILE A 121 -23.80 -32.25 40.64
C ILE A 121 -24.01 -32.75 39.20
N GLU A 122 -25.16 -32.45 38.63
CA GLU A 122 -25.49 -32.83 37.25
C GLU A 122 -24.60 -32.14 36.22
N ILE A 123 -24.34 -30.84 36.38
CA ILE A 123 -23.40 -30.10 35.52
C ILE A 123 -22.00 -30.73 35.57
N LEU A 124 -21.49 -31.04 36.76
CA LEU A 124 -20.18 -31.66 36.94
C LEU A 124 -20.13 -33.06 36.31
N ARG A 125 -21.21 -33.84 36.42
CA ARG A 125 -21.36 -35.15 35.73
C ARG A 125 -21.28 -35.00 34.22
N LEU A 126 -22.04 -34.07 33.64
CA LEU A 126 -22.06 -33.83 32.19
C LEU A 126 -20.70 -33.38 31.66
N HIS A 127 -19.96 -32.54 32.39
CA HIS A 127 -18.58 -32.18 32.05
C HIS A 127 -17.65 -33.40 32.07
N ALA A 128 -17.76 -34.28 33.07
CA ALA A 128 -16.96 -35.51 33.15
C ALA A 128 -17.27 -36.49 32.00
N GLU A 129 -18.55 -36.65 31.64
CA GLU A 129 -18.99 -37.47 30.51
C GLU A 129 -18.51 -36.90 29.18
N ALA A 130 -18.68 -35.59 28.95
CA ALA A 130 -18.20 -34.92 27.74
C ALA A 130 -16.68 -35.07 27.56
N ARG A 131 -15.90 -34.94 28.65
CA ARG A 131 -14.45 -35.14 28.63
C ARG A 131 -14.08 -36.58 28.29
N SER A 132 -14.65 -37.56 28.99
CA SER A 132 -14.31 -38.99 28.78
C SER A 132 -14.74 -39.50 27.41
N ALA A 133 -15.82 -38.97 26.84
CA ALA A 133 -16.29 -39.31 25.50
C ALA A 133 -15.59 -38.53 24.37
N GLY A 134 -14.66 -37.61 24.67
CA GLY A 134 -14.01 -36.75 23.67
C GLY A 134 -14.97 -35.77 22.98
N LYS A 135 -16.09 -35.41 23.64
CA LYS A 135 -17.16 -34.56 23.10
C LYS A 135 -17.10 -33.11 23.63
N LEU A 136 -15.94 -32.66 24.11
CA LEU A 136 -15.76 -31.30 24.62
C LEU A 136 -16.11 -30.23 23.58
N GLU A 137 -15.76 -30.44 22.31
CA GLU A 137 -16.15 -29.55 21.21
C GLU A 137 -17.67 -29.37 21.12
N GLN A 138 -18.46 -30.43 21.34
CA GLN A 138 -19.93 -30.35 21.30
C GLN A 138 -20.50 -29.69 22.56
N TRP A 139 -19.85 -29.91 23.71
CA TRP A 139 -20.30 -29.45 25.01
C TRP A 139 -19.92 -27.99 25.29
N VAL A 140 -18.63 -27.66 25.27
CA VAL A 140 -18.10 -26.32 25.57
C VAL A 140 -17.79 -25.48 24.34
N GLY A 141 -17.77 -26.08 23.13
CA GLY A 141 -17.47 -25.37 21.88
C GLY A 141 -18.32 -24.13 21.62
N PRO A 142 -19.66 -24.15 21.81
CA PRO A 142 -20.49 -22.96 21.64
C PRO A 142 -20.10 -21.81 22.58
N SER A 143 -19.70 -22.11 23.83
CA SER A 143 -19.21 -21.12 24.79
C SER A 143 -17.84 -20.57 24.38
N VAL A 144 -16.96 -21.43 23.86
CA VAL A 144 -15.67 -21.02 23.30
C VAL A 144 -15.85 -20.14 22.07
N ASP A 145 -16.79 -20.46 21.18
CA ASP A 145 -17.09 -19.67 19.99
C ASP A 145 -17.63 -18.28 20.35
N ALA A 146 -18.53 -18.20 21.34
CA ALA A 146 -19.02 -16.92 21.85
C ALA A 146 -17.89 -16.06 22.45
N MET A 147 -16.97 -16.69 23.19
CA MET A 147 -15.80 -16.02 23.76
C MET A 147 -14.83 -15.52 22.69
N LEU A 148 -14.46 -16.37 21.74
CA LEU A 148 -13.59 -16.00 20.62
C LEU A 148 -14.22 -14.89 19.76
N LEU A 149 -15.53 -14.94 19.54
CA LEU A 149 -16.25 -13.90 18.81
C LEU A 149 -16.21 -12.56 19.56
N LYS A 150 -16.43 -12.56 20.87
CA LYS A 150 -16.36 -11.36 21.71
C LYS A 150 -14.97 -10.72 21.68
N GLU A 151 -13.93 -11.54 21.68
CA GLU A 151 -12.53 -11.11 21.60
C GLU A 151 -12.03 -10.87 20.16
N GLY A 152 -12.86 -11.11 19.14
CA GLY A 152 -12.53 -10.91 17.72
C GLY A 152 -11.48 -11.87 17.17
N LEU A 153 -11.34 -13.05 17.76
CA LEU A 153 -10.30 -14.03 17.44
C LEU A 153 -10.79 -15.15 16.52
N VAL A 154 -9.92 -15.56 15.60
CA VAL A 154 -9.99 -16.87 14.93
C VAL A 154 -8.68 -17.57 15.22
N VAL A 155 -8.75 -18.76 15.80
CA VAL A 155 -7.58 -19.50 16.30
C VAL A 155 -7.32 -20.73 15.43
N ASP A 156 -6.09 -21.28 15.49
CA ASP A 156 -5.77 -22.55 14.83
C ASP A 156 -6.35 -23.75 15.58
N GLU A 157 -6.34 -24.92 14.94
CA GLU A 157 -6.92 -26.15 15.47
C GLU A 157 -6.25 -26.61 16.77
N GLU A 158 -4.94 -26.42 16.89
CA GLU A 158 -4.16 -26.76 18.09
C GLU A 158 -4.58 -25.86 19.27
N SER A 159 -4.70 -24.56 19.02
CA SER A 159 -5.13 -23.56 19.99
C SER A 159 -6.59 -23.76 20.37
N ARG A 160 -7.46 -24.15 19.42
CA ARG A 160 -8.86 -24.50 19.69
C ARG A 160 -8.96 -25.67 20.65
N THR A 161 -8.25 -26.76 20.36
CA THR A 161 -8.26 -27.97 21.20
C THR A 161 -7.85 -27.63 22.65
N ARG A 162 -6.74 -26.91 22.81
CA ARG A 162 -6.23 -26.50 24.13
C ARG A 162 -7.16 -25.50 24.84
N LEU A 163 -7.85 -24.65 24.08
CA LEU A 163 -8.81 -23.70 24.63
C LEU A 163 -10.07 -24.39 25.16
N LEU A 164 -10.59 -25.40 24.46
CA LEU A 164 -11.73 -26.21 24.95
C LEU A 164 -11.40 -26.86 26.29
N GLU A 165 -10.20 -27.45 26.41
CA GLU A 165 -9.77 -28.08 27.66
C GLU A 165 -9.64 -27.06 28.80
N ALA A 166 -9.03 -25.90 28.54
CA ALA A 166 -8.83 -24.86 29.54
C ALA A 166 -10.16 -24.23 30.00
N VAL A 167 -11.09 -23.99 29.06
CA VAL A 167 -12.41 -23.45 29.38
C VAL A 167 -13.26 -24.48 30.12
N ASP A 168 -13.22 -25.76 29.73
CA ASP A 168 -13.90 -26.82 30.47
C ASP A 168 -13.42 -26.91 31.93
N GLN A 169 -12.10 -26.94 32.16
CA GLN A 169 -11.53 -26.95 33.51
C GLN A 169 -11.95 -25.72 34.32
N ALA A 170 -12.00 -24.56 33.69
CA ALA A 170 -12.43 -23.32 34.33
C ALA A 170 -13.93 -23.33 34.69
N LEU A 171 -14.79 -23.88 33.84
CA LEU A 171 -16.23 -24.02 34.11
C LEU A 171 -16.52 -25.06 35.21
N VAL A 172 -15.76 -26.16 35.23
CA VAL A 172 -15.82 -27.15 36.32
C VAL A 172 -15.42 -26.49 37.65
N GLN A 173 -14.32 -25.74 37.68
CA GLN A 173 -13.88 -25.01 38.88
C GLN A 173 -14.94 -24.01 39.35
N ALA A 174 -15.53 -23.23 38.44
CA ALA A 174 -16.58 -22.28 38.77
C ALA A 174 -17.86 -22.98 39.27
N SER A 175 -18.21 -24.13 38.70
CA SER A 175 -19.38 -24.93 39.14
C SER A 175 -19.17 -25.54 40.53
N GLN A 176 -17.94 -25.94 40.88
CA GLN A 176 -17.60 -26.38 42.24
C GLN A 176 -17.70 -25.24 43.26
N LEU A 177 -17.32 -24.01 42.89
CA LEU A 177 -17.53 -22.84 43.74
C LEU A 177 -19.03 -22.59 43.95
N LEU A 178 -19.81 -22.58 42.87
CA LEU A 178 -21.25 -22.33 42.96
C LEU A 178 -22.01 -23.42 43.74
N PHE A 179 -21.57 -24.67 43.65
CA PHE A 179 -22.06 -25.76 44.50
C PHE A 179 -21.86 -25.45 46.00
N ARG A 180 -20.65 -25.01 46.40
CA ARG A 180 -20.38 -24.63 47.79
C ARG A 180 -21.21 -23.41 48.22
N ASN A 181 -21.35 -22.41 47.35
CA ASN A 181 -22.20 -21.25 47.62
C ASN A 181 -23.67 -21.68 47.85
N ALA A 182 -24.18 -22.64 47.07
CA ALA A 182 -25.52 -23.20 47.24
C ALA A 182 -25.69 -23.93 48.59
N GLU A 183 -24.63 -24.51 49.14
CA GLU A 183 -24.59 -25.08 50.49
C GLU A 183 -24.30 -24.05 51.60
N GLY A 184 -24.19 -22.76 51.24
CA GLY A 184 -23.96 -21.65 52.17
C GLY A 184 -22.49 -21.34 52.47
N ASP A 185 -21.53 -21.98 51.81
CA ASP A 185 -20.10 -21.71 51.94
C ASP A 185 -19.60 -20.74 50.85
N TYR A 186 -19.57 -19.45 51.20
CA TYR A 186 -19.16 -18.36 50.31
C TYR A 186 -17.67 -17.99 50.43
N ARG A 187 -16.83 -18.87 51.00
CA ARG A 187 -15.39 -18.60 51.03
C ARG A 187 -14.85 -18.48 49.59
N PRO A 188 -13.96 -17.50 49.32
CA PRO A 188 -13.37 -17.35 48.00
C PRO A 188 -12.67 -18.62 47.53
N ASP A 189 -12.74 -18.90 46.24
CA ASP A 189 -12.00 -19.99 45.63
C ASP A 189 -10.47 -19.71 45.70
N PRO A 190 -9.69 -20.54 46.41
CA PRO A 190 -8.26 -20.32 46.60
C PRO A 190 -7.47 -20.40 45.29
N ASP A 191 -7.97 -21.15 44.31
CA ASP A 191 -7.30 -21.36 43.02
C ASP A 191 -7.71 -20.33 41.96
N ALA A 192 -8.65 -19.42 42.26
CA ALA A 192 -9.10 -18.40 41.30
C ALA A 192 -7.98 -17.43 40.90
N ALA A 193 -6.96 -17.24 41.75
CA ALA A 193 -5.82 -16.36 41.48
C ALA A 193 -4.85 -16.91 40.40
N ARG A 194 -5.00 -18.17 39.98
CA ARG A 194 -4.14 -18.80 38.95
C ARG A 194 -4.36 -18.23 37.54
N PHE A 195 -5.49 -17.59 37.30
CA PHE A 195 -5.84 -17.06 35.99
C PHE A 195 -5.11 -15.74 35.73
N PRO A 196 -4.21 -15.67 34.74
CA PRO A 196 -3.56 -14.41 34.40
C PRO A 196 -4.58 -13.45 33.75
N ALA A 197 -4.32 -12.15 33.86
CA ALA A 197 -5.12 -11.14 33.15
C ALA A 197 -5.08 -11.38 31.63
N TRP A 198 -6.25 -11.32 31.00
CA TRP A 198 -6.37 -11.46 29.55
C TRP A 198 -5.64 -10.34 28.82
N GLN A 199 -4.78 -10.74 27.89
CA GLN A 199 -4.07 -9.87 26.97
C GLN A 199 -4.24 -10.47 25.58
N ALA A 200 -4.97 -9.76 24.72
CA ALA A 200 -5.14 -10.16 23.34
C ALA A 200 -3.77 -10.40 22.68
N PRO A 201 -3.65 -11.34 21.72
CA PRO A 201 -2.45 -11.51 20.93
C PRO A 201 -2.08 -10.19 20.27
N GLN A 202 -1.14 -9.47 20.86
CA GLN A 202 -0.40 -8.47 20.13
C GLN A 202 0.39 -9.26 19.09
N LYS A 203 0.23 -8.93 17.81
CA LYS A 203 1.26 -9.27 16.84
C LYS A 203 2.58 -8.89 17.52
N ALA A 204 3.47 -9.86 17.69
CA ALA A 204 4.84 -9.53 18.05
C ALA A 204 5.23 -8.34 17.17
N PRO A 205 5.78 -7.24 17.71
CA PRO A 205 6.33 -6.21 16.85
C PRO A 205 7.33 -6.96 15.97
N GLU A 206 6.98 -7.11 14.70
CA GLU A 206 7.82 -7.69 13.68
C GLU A 206 9.13 -6.94 13.80
N ALA A 207 10.15 -7.62 14.36
CA ALA A 207 11.31 -7.01 15.02
C ALA A 207 11.64 -5.69 14.38
N ALA A 208 11.33 -4.57 15.05
CA ALA A 208 11.20 -3.22 14.47
C ALA A 208 12.04 -3.08 13.20
N GLN A 209 11.46 -3.44 12.05
CA GLN A 209 12.24 -3.45 10.83
C GLN A 209 12.54 -1.99 10.56
N GLU A 210 13.82 -1.62 10.63
CA GLU A 210 14.32 -0.25 10.45
C GLU A 210 13.47 0.49 9.43
N THR A 211 12.86 1.61 9.83
CA THR A 211 11.99 2.38 8.95
C THR A 211 12.81 2.87 7.76
N ILE A 212 12.54 2.33 6.57
CA ILE A 212 13.23 2.76 5.36
C ILE A 212 12.40 3.88 4.75
N THR A 213 12.91 5.11 4.79
CA THR A 213 12.28 6.27 4.16
C THR A 213 12.60 6.35 2.67
N VAL A 214 11.84 7.15 1.91
CA VAL A 214 12.15 7.42 0.49
C VAL A 214 13.53 8.08 0.33
N ALA A 215 13.95 8.91 1.30
CA ALA A 215 15.26 9.53 1.29
C ALA A 215 16.38 8.49 1.39
N ALA A 216 16.30 7.60 2.38
CA ALA A 216 17.26 6.52 2.55
C ALA A 216 17.27 5.57 1.34
N LEU A 217 16.08 5.27 0.78
CA LEU A 217 15.98 4.44 -0.42
C LEU A 217 16.67 5.10 -1.62
N PHE A 218 16.47 6.41 -1.81
CA PHE A 218 17.07 7.15 -2.90
C PHE A 218 18.60 7.17 -2.80
N ASP A 219 19.17 7.42 -1.61
CA ASP A 219 20.62 7.45 -1.44
C ASP A 219 21.25 6.07 -1.68
N ARG A 220 20.61 4.99 -1.21
CA ARG A 220 21.02 3.60 -1.51
C ARG A 220 20.98 3.33 -3.02
N TRP A 221 19.90 3.72 -3.70
CA TRP A 221 19.75 3.59 -5.14
C TRP A 221 20.79 4.40 -5.93
N ALA A 222 21.07 5.63 -5.49
CA ALA A 222 22.01 6.54 -6.13
C ALA A 222 23.44 6.02 -6.02
N ALA A 223 23.82 5.47 -4.85
CA ALA A 223 25.11 4.81 -4.66
C ALA A 223 25.25 3.57 -5.56
N TYR A 224 24.22 2.71 -5.61
CA TYR A 224 24.21 1.54 -6.49
C TYR A 224 24.28 1.90 -7.98
N SER A 225 23.74 3.06 -8.36
CA SER A 225 23.62 3.47 -9.77
C SER A 225 24.76 4.38 -10.24
N ALA A 226 25.71 4.75 -9.38
CA ALA A 226 26.75 5.74 -9.67
C ALA A 226 27.63 5.39 -10.88
N ASP A 227 27.93 4.10 -11.06
CA ASP A 227 28.69 3.52 -12.17
C ASP A 227 27.81 3.09 -13.36
N LYS A 228 26.48 2.98 -13.16
CA LYS A 228 25.53 2.42 -14.14
C LYS A 228 24.71 3.46 -14.87
N LYS A 229 24.62 4.69 -14.33
CA LYS A 229 23.82 5.78 -14.88
C LYS A 229 24.68 7.02 -15.06
N ALA A 230 24.39 7.78 -16.13
CA ALA A 230 25.03 9.07 -16.34
C ALA A 230 24.81 9.99 -15.12
N PRO A 231 25.81 10.77 -14.68
CA PRO A 231 25.70 11.64 -13.50
C PRO A 231 24.51 12.61 -13.57
N ASN A 232 24.19 13.11 -14.77
CA ASN A 232 23.06 14.00 -14.98
C ASN A 232 21.69 13.32 -14.75
N THR A 233 21.60 12.00 -14.96
CA THR A 233 20.37 11.24 -14.69
C THR A 233 20.13 11.16 -13.19
N ILE A 234 21.16 10.82 -12.40
CA ILE A 234 21.07 10.78 -10.93
C ILE A 234 20.73 12.17 -10.38
N LYS A 235 21.37 13.23 -10.91
CA LYS A 235 21.08 14.63 -10.54
C LYS A 235 19.61 15.00 -10.82
N ARG A 236 19.08 14.63 -11.98
CA ARG A 236 17.67 14.86 -12.33
C ARG A 236 16.72 14.11 -11.41
N TYR A 237 16.99 12.82 -11.17
CA TYR A 237 16.15 11.99 -10.31
C TYR A 237 16.15 12.51 -8.87
N ARG A 238 17.28 13.04 -8.36
CA ARG A 238 17.36 13.68 -7.05
C ARG A 238 16.37 14.83 -6.91
N GLY A 239 16.15 15.61 -7.98
CA GLY A 239 15.17 16.70 -7.99
C GLY A 239 13.73 16.19 -7.80
N SER A 240 13.33 15.19 -8.57
CA SER A 240 12.00 14.57 -8.48
C SER A 240 11.79 13.87 -7.13
N CYS A 241 12.76 13.07 -6.68
CA CYS A 241 12.69 12.37 -5.40
C CYS A 241 12.65 13.34 -4.22
N ARG A 242 13.27 14.52 -4.31
CA ARG A 242 13.17 15.54 -3.25
C ARG A 242 11.74 16.00 -3.02
N SER A 243 10.96 16.21 -4.08
CA SER A 243 9.53 16.55 -3.91
C SER A 243 8.75 15.38 -3.30
N LEU A 244 8.99 14.15 -3.74
CA LEU A 244 8.35 12.98 -3.15
C LEU A 244 8.67 12.86 -1.65
N ILE A 245 9.94 13.03 -1.28
CA ILE A 245 10.40 13.03 0.12
C ILE A 245 9.70 14.13 0.93
N ALA A 246 9.58 15.35 0.39
CA ALA A 246 8.87 16.42 1.07
C ALA A 246 7.37 16.11 1.27
N PHE A 247 6.75 15.41 0.32
CA PHE A 247 5.35 15.02 0.38
C PHE A 247 5.08 13.88 1.38
N VAL A 248 5.87 12.80 1.35
CA VAL A 248 5.65 11.61 2.20
C VAL A 248 6.36 11.68 3.55
N LYS A 249 7.38 12.55 3.69
CA LYS A 249 8.20 12.74 4.89
C LYS A 249 8.88 11.43 5.32
N ASP A 250 8.87 11.13 6.62
CA ASP A 250 9.52 9.97 7.23
C ASP A 250 8.65 8.70 7.18
N ARG A 251 7.64 8.66 6.31
CA ARG A 251 6.83 7.46 6.11
C ARG A 251 7.69 6.33 5.56
N ASP A 252 7.41 5.13 6.07
CA ASP A 252 8.02 3.90 5.59
C ASP A 252 7.62 3.60 4.14
N ILE A 253 8.58 3.24 3.29
CA ILE A 253 8.31 2.87 1.89
C ILE A 253 7.32 1.71 1.75
N ARG A 254 7.25 0.80 2.73
CA ARG A 254 6.33 -0.35 2.75
C ARG A 254 4.88 0.06 3.03
N SER A 255 4.68 1.25 3.57
CA SER A 255 3.35 1.84 3.81
C SER A 255 2.82 2.65 2.64
N LEU A 256 3.64 2.89 1.60
CA LEU A 256 3.26 3.71 0.45
C LEU A 256 2.45 2.90 -0.56
N THR A 257 1.32 3.47 -0.97
CA THR A 257 0.37 2.85 -1.89
C THR A 257 0.33 3.59 -3.23
N GLN A 258 -0.23 2.97 -4.27
CA GLN A 258 -0.46 3.64 -5.57
C GLN A 258 -1.25 4.96 -5.42
N ASP A 259 -2.23 4.98 -4.50
CA ASP A 259 -3.03 6.18 -4.22
C ASP A 259 -2.19 7.30 -3.61
N ASP A 260 -1.20 6.99 -2.75
CA ASP A 260 -0.27 7.98 -2.21
C ASP A 260 0.58 8.61 -3.32
N LEU A 261 1.08 7.80 -4.26
CA LEU A 261 1.89 8.28 -5.39
C LEU A 261 1.05 9.08 -6.38
N TYR A 262 -0.20 8.70 -6.60
CA TYR A 262 -1.15 9.48 -7.40
C TYR A 262 -1.52 10.80 -6.72
N ALA A 263 -1.68 10.81 -5.39
CA ALA A 263 -1.91 12.03 -4.61
C ALA A 263 -0.70 12.98 -4.67
N TRP A 264 0.52 12.44 -4.59
CA TRP A 264 1.74 13.22 -4.80
C TRP A 264 1.80 13.83 -6.22
N ALA A 265 1.48 13.05 -7.25
CA ALA A 265 1.45 13.55 -8.62
C ALA A 265 0.41 14.69 -8.79
N ASN A 266 -0.78 14.58 -8.19
CA ASN A 266 -1.75 15.68 -8.21
C ASN A 266 -1.29 16.88 -7.40
N HIS A 267 -0.62 16.69 -6.24
CA HIS A 267 -0.03 17.80 -5.49
C HIS A 267 0.99 18.57 -6.33
N ARG A 268 1.85 17.86 -7.05
CA ARG A 268 2.81 18.46 -7.99
C ARG A 268 2.15 19.29 -9.07
N LYS A 269 1.00 18.84 -9.57
CA LYS A 269 0.25 19.53 -10.60
C LYS A 269 -0.51 20.74 -10.07
N ASP A 270 -1.25 20.56 -8.98
CA ASP A 270 -2.26 21.51 -8.52
C ASP A 270 -1.69 22.54 -7.52
N VAL A 271 -0.58 22.22 -6.83
CA VAL A 271 0.04 23.10 -5.83
C VAL A 271 1.39 23.63 -6.31
N GLU A 272 2.23 22.77 -6.88
CA GLU A 272 3.55 23.19 -7.43
C GLU A 272 3.46 23.65 -8.90
N GLU A 273 2.26 23.65 -9.48
CA GLU A 273 1.97 24.08 -10.87
C GLU A 273 2.83 23.38 -11.95
N VAL A 274 3.30 22.16 -11.67
CA VAL A 274 4.09 21.38 -12.61
C VAL A 274 3.19 20.74 -13.65
N HIS A 275 3.51 20.92 -14.94
CA HIS A 275 2.71 20.36 -16.01
C HIS A 275 2.64 18.81 -15.95
N ALA A 276 1.45 18.24 -16.15
CA ALA A 276 1.20 16.79 -16.05
C ALA A 276 2.17 15.94 -16.88
N SER A 277 2.51 16.37 -18.10
CA SER A 277 3.47 15.64 -18.95
C SER A 277 4.90 15.63 -18.38
N ALA A 278 5.31 16.67 -17.65
CA ALA A 278 6.60 16.70 -16.98
C ALA A 278 6.61 15.75 -15.77
N ILE A 279 5.51 15.68 -15.03
CA ILE A 279 5.33 14.76 -13.90
C ILE A 279 5.38 13.31 -14.41
N ASN A 280 4.61 12.98 -15.45
CA ASN A 280 4.58 11.64 -16.04
C ASN A 280 5.95 11.19 -16.58
N ARG A 281 6.64 12.07 -17.32
CA ARG A 281 7.88 11.70 -18.04
C ARG A 281 9.14 11.81 -17.20
N ASN A 282 9.13 12.60 -16.14
CA ASN A 282 10.31 12.82 -15.29
C ASN A 282 10.09 12.28 -13.88
N ASP A 283 9.06 12.77 -13.18
CA ASP A 283 8.89 12.51 -11.74
C ASP A 283 8.47 11.06 -11.47
N LEU A 284 7.42 10.59 -12.11
CA LEU A 284 6.94 9.21 -11.98
C LEU A 284 7.94 8.21 -12.56
N VAL A 285 8.68 8.57 -13.61
CA VAL A 285 9.78 7.73 -14.14
C VAL A 285 10.93 7.61 -13.14
N ALA A 286 11.32 8.71 -12.50
CA ALA A 286 12.37 8.69 -11.48
C ALA A 286 11.95 7.85 -10.26
N ALA A 287 10.76 8.11 -9.72
CA ALA A 287 10.22 7.35 -8.61
C ALA A 287 10.11 5.86 -8.95
N SER A 288 9.54 5.53 -10.12
CA SER A 288 9.39 4.15 -10.57
C SER A 288 10.74 3.43 -10.68
N SER A 289 11.79 4.11 -11.17
CA SER A 289 13.12 3.53 -11.24
C SER A 289 13.72 3.20 -9.87
N VAL A 290 13.47 4.04 -8.86
CA VAL A 290 13.99 3.84 -7.50
C VAL A 290 13.23 2.71 -6.80
N PHE A 291 11.89 2.71 -6.90
CA PHE A 291 11.06 1.65 -6.31
C PHE A 291 11.21 0.30 -7.03
N ALA A 292 11.36 0.28 -8.36
CA ALA A 292 11.63 -0.95 -9.09
C ALA A 292 12.95 -1.61 -8.66
N TRP A 293 13.97 -0.81 -8.37
CA TRP A 293 15.22 -1.32 -7.80
C TRP A 293 15.00 -1.95 -6.42
N ALA A 294 14.21 -1.32 -5.55
CA ALA A 294 13.87 -1.83 -4.22
C ALA A 294 13.12 -3.18 -4.26
N VAL A 295 12.28 -3.40 -5.27
CA VAL A 295 11.60 -4.69 -5.52
C VAL A 295 12.59 -5.75 -6.01
N GLY A 296 13.61 -5.33 -6.78
CA GLY A 296 14.61 -6.23 -7.33
C GLY A 296 15.53 -6.86 -6.28
N LEU A 297 16.20 -7.95 -6.69
CA LEU A 297 17.20 -8.63 -5.87
C LEU A 297 18.32 -7.69 -5.41
N HIS A 298 18.80 -6.82 -6.29
CA HIS A 298 19.87 -5.86 -5.99
C HIS A 298 19.47 -4.80 -4.96
N GLY A 299 18.19 -4.46 -4.87
CA GLY A 299 17.66 -3.55 -3.85
C GLY A 299 17.23 -4.27 -2.57
N GLY A 300 17.41 -5.59 -2.48
CA GLY A 300 17.11 -6.37 -1.28
C GLY A 300 15.67 -6.85 -1.16
N LYS A 301 14.85 -6.81 -2.23
CA LYS A 301 13.43 -7.20 -2.21
C LYS A 301 12.65 -6.54 -1.07
N LEU A 302 12.90 -5.25 -0.85
CA LEU A 302 12.27 -4.46 0.23
C LEU A 302 10.78 -4.27 0.03
N LEU A 303 10.30 -4.43 -1.20
CA LEU A 303 8.90 -4.30 -1.57
C LEU A 303 8.45 -5.48 -2.44
N PRO A 304 7.20 -5.96 -2.27
CA PRO A 304 6.67 -7.04 -3.09
C PRO A 304 6.33 -6.58 -4.52
N SER A 305 6.02 -5.29 -4.70
CA SER A 305 5.70 -4.69 -6.00
C SER A 305 6.02 -3.20 -6.02
N ASN A 306 6.16 -2.63 -7.21
CA ASN A 306 6.46 -1.21 -7.38
C ASN A 306 5.16 -0.38 -7.27
N PRO A 307 5.02 0.48 -6.25
CA PRO A 307 3.80 1.27 -6.01
C PRO A 307 3.57 2.38 -7.04
N VAL A 308 4.51 2.63 -7.95
CA VAL A 308 4.34 3.61 -9.04
C VAL A 308 3.76 2.97 -10.31
N THR A 309 3.73 1.62 -10.39
CA THR A 309 3.23 0.91 -11.57
C THR A 309 1.77 1.27 -11.84
N GLY A 310 1.47 1.77 -13.03
CA GLY A 310 0.12 2.15 -13.44
C GLY A 310 -0.33 3.55 -12.98
N VAL A 311 0.52 4.29 -12.25
CA VAL A 311 0.24 5.68 -11.86
C VAL A 311 0.59 6.61 -13.01
N SER A 312 -0.37 7.42 -13.46
CA SER A 312 -0.18 8.47 -14.47
C SER A 312 -1.24 9.54 -14.29
N LEU A 313 -0.90 10.80 -14.56
CA LEU A 313 -1.86 11.88 -14.69
C LEU A 313 -2.41 11.92 -16.12
N GLU A 314 -3.67 12.32 -16.27
CA GLU A 314 -4.25 12.59 -17.59
C GLU A 314 -3.57 13.79 -18.24
N GLU A 315 -3.10 13.62 -19.47
CA GLU A 315 -2.53 14.70 -20.27
C GLU A 315 -3.62 15.29 -21.17
N PRO A 316 -3.81 16.62 -21.19
CA PRO A 316 -4.69 17.24 -22.16
C PRO A 316 -4.16 16.96 -23.57
N LYS A 317 -5.03 16.49 -24.47
CA LYS A 317 -4.68 16.28 -25.88
C LYS A 317 -4.28 17.61 -26.51
N GLN A 318 -2.98 17.83 -26.71
CA GLN A 318 -2.51 18.96 -27.49
C GLN A 318 -2.55 18.61 -28.97
N ALA A 319 -3.38 19.31 -29.72
CA ALA A 319 -3.32 19.26 -31.18
C ALA A 319 -1.98 19.85 -31.64
N ALA A 320 -1.29 19.14 -32.55
CA ALA A 320 -0.08 19.64 -33.16
C ALA A 320 -0.41 20.94 -33.93
N LYS A 321 0.12 22.08 -33.46
CA LYS A 321 -0.17 23.39 -34.05
C LYS A 321 0.52 23.61 -35.42
N ARG A 322 1.57 22.82 -35.70
CA ARG A 322 2.37 22.87 -36.95
C ARG A 322 3.15 21.58 -37.15
N GLU A 323 3.74 21.39 -38.34
CA GLU A 323 4.68 20.29 -38.57
C GLU A 323 5.93 20.38 -37.67
N ARG A 324 6.56 19.22 -37.44
CA ARG A 324 7.78 19.07 -36.59
C ARG A 324 9.05 19.53 -37.31
N THR A 325 8.99 19.73 -38.61
CA THR A 325 10.11 20.13 -39.47
C THR A 325 9.99 21.61 -39.83
N PHE A 326 11.12 22.23 -40.13
CA PHE A 326 11.13 23.57 -40.70
C PHE A 326 10.72 23.52 -42.16
N ARG A 327 10.02 24.56 -42.62
CA ARG A 327 9.75 24.80 -44.05
C ARG A 327 10.99 25.36 -44.72
N ASP A 328 11.11 25.20 -46.03
CA ASP A 328 12.26 25.68 -46.80
C ASP A 328 12.54 27.19 -46.59
N ALA A 329 11.49 28.01 -46.49
CA ALA A 329 11.63 29.44 -46.20
C ALA A 329 12.19 29.71 -44.79
N GLU A 330 11.82 28.92 -43.79
CA GLU A 330 12.34 29.03 -42.42
C GLU A 330 13.79 28.54 -42.34
N VAL A 331 14.11 27.43 -43.01
CA VAL A 331 15.48 26.92 -43.13
C VAL A 331 16.37 27.98 -43.79
N THR A 332 15.91 28.53 -44.91
CA THR A 332 16.62 29.60 -45.63
C THR A 332 16.83 30.82 -44.72
N ALA A 333 15.80 31.27 -44.00
CA ALA A 333 15.93 32.39 -43.08
C ALA A 333 16.96 32.13 -41.96
N ILE A 334 16.93 30.93 -41.35
CA ILE A 334 17.88 30.54 -40.30
C ILE A 334 19.31 30.48 -40.84
N LEU A 335 19.54 29.85 -41.99
CA LEU A 335 20.88 29.70 -42.57
C LEU A 335 21.44 31.02 -43.11
N THR A 336 20.59 31.89 -43.66
CA THR A 336 20.97 33.27 -44.03
C THR A 336 21.37 34.06 -42.78
N ALA A 337 20.57 34.00 -41.71
CA ALA A 337 20.89 34.67 -40.44
C ALA A 337 22.20 34.14 -39.82
N ALA A 338 22.42 32.82 -39.86
CA ALA A 338 23.66 32.20 -39.41
C ALA A 338 24.87 32.69 -40.22
N SER A 339 24.72 32.82 -41.54
CA SER A 339 25.78 33.29 -42.44
C SER A 339 26.10 34.79 -42.27
N ALA A 340 25.14 35.57 -41.78
CA ALA A 340 25.30 36.99 -41.47
C ALA A 340 25.87 37.25 -40.07
N VAL A 341 26.08 36.22 -39.24
CA VAL A 341 26.69 36.38 -37.91
C VAL A 341 28.10 36.95 -38.06
N GLN A 342 28.29 38.13 -37.46
CA GLN A 342 29.59 38.79 -37.36
C GLN A 342 30.42 38.16 -36.23
N PRO A 343 31.75 38.04 -36.40
CA PRO A 343 32.64 37.62 -35.32
C PRO A 343 32.50 38.56 -34.11
N ASP A 344 32.33 37.97 -32.92
CA ASP A 344 32.34 38.70 -31.65
C ASP A 344 33.63 38.37 -30.91
N GLU A 345 34.54 39.34 -30.79
CA GLU A 345 35.83 39.16 -30.11
C GLU A 345 35.67 38.87 -28.62
N ARG A 346 34.58 39.31 -27.98
CA ARG A 346 34.32 39.05 -26.55
C ARG A 346 33.83 37.62 -26.34
N ASN A 347 33.11 37.05 -27.31
CA ASN A 347 32.59 35.69 -27.26
C ASN A 347 32.80 34.95 -28.61
N PRO A 348 34.06 34.64 -28.96
CA PRO A 348 34.39 34.07 -30.27
C PRO A 348 33.77 32.68 -30.46
N THR A 349 33.69 31.89 -29.39
CA THR A 349 33.07 30.55 -29.41
C THR A 349 31.57 30.61 -29.68
N PHE A 350 30.87 31.56 -29.05
CA PHE A 350 29.42 31.72 -29.23
C PHE A 350 29.05 32.26 -30.62
N SER A 351 29.79 33.25 -31.13
CA SER A 351 29.60 33.76 -32.49
C SER A 351 29.91 32.70 -33.55
N ALA A 352 30.99 31.93 -33.37
CA ALA A 352 31.31 30.79 -34.24
C ALA A 352 30.23 29.71 -34.19
N ALA A 353 29.71 29.37 -33.00
CA ALA A 353 28.64 28.39 -32.84
C ALA A 353 27.35 28.85 -33.55
N ARG A 354 26.94 30.12 -33.39
CA ARG A 354 25.77 30.68 -34.08
C ARG A 354 25.93 30.69 -35.60
N ARG A 355 27.15 30.88 -36.10
CA ARG A 355 27.45 30.85 -37.53
C ARG A 355 27.44 29.44 -38.11
N TRP A 356 28.12 28.50 -37.47
CA TRP A 356 28.43 27.20 -38.08
C TRP A 356 27.51 26.07 -37.66
N CYS A 357 27.01 26.05 -36.41
CA CYS A 357 26.17 24.95 -35.94
C CYS A 357 24.87 24.78 -36.76
N PRO A 358 24.16 25.84 -37.19
CA PRO A 358 22.98 25.68 -38.04
C PRO A 358 23.28 24.98 -39.38
N TRP A 359 24.39 25.36 -40.04
CA TRP A 359 24.83 24.73 -41.28
C TRP A 359 25.20 23.26 -41.09
N LEU A 360 26.02 22.97 -40.08
CA LEU A 360 26.43 21.61 -39.77
C LEU A 360 25.24 20.73 -39.37
N ALA A 361 24.27 21.26 -38.61
CA ALA A 361 23.07 20.53 -38.23
C ALA A 361 22.15 20.25 -39.42
N ALA A 362 21.94 21.24 -40.30
CA ALA A 362 21.16 21.07 -41.53
C ALA A 362 21.78 20.00 -42.45
N TYR A 363 23.12 19.95 -42.50
CA TYR A 363 23.84 19.01 -43.34
C TYR A 363 23.90 17.58 -42.78
N SER A 364 24.14 17.44 -41.47
CA SER A 364 24.47 16.15 -40.84
C SER A 364 23.32 15.53 -40.04
N GLY A 365 22.29 16.31 -39.70
CA GLY A 365 21.28 15.89 -38.71
C GLY A 365 21.84 15.70 -37.29
N ALA A 366 23.05 16.21 -36.99
CA ALA A 366 23.65 16.13 -35.68
C ALA A 366 22.95 17.03 -34.65
N ARG A 367 23.02 16.63 -33.37
CA ARG A 367 22.49 17.49 -32.30
C ARG A 367 23.40 18.69 -32.11
N ILE A 368 22.83 19.87 -31.83
CA ILE A 368 23.62 21.09 -31.59
C ILE A 368 24.69 20.90 -30.50
N ALA A 369 24.37 20.16 -29.44
CA ALA A 369 25.35 19.86 -28.39
C ALA A 369 26.52 18.99 -28.88
N GLU A 370 26.31 18.08 -29.84
CA GLU A 370 27.39 17.27 -30.44
C GLU A 370 28.31 18.18 -31.27
N LEU A 371 27.72 19.09 -32.05
CA LEU A 371 28.45 20.02 -32.91
C LEU A 371 29.24 21.07 -32.13
N ALA A 372 28.70 21.55 -31.01
CA ALA A 372 29.36 22.55 -30.17
C ALA A 372 30.61 22.01 -29.44
N HIS A 373 30.78 20.69 -29.37
CA HIS A 373 31.96 20.03 -28.77
C HIS A 373 32.97 19.57 -29.82
N LEU A 374 32.77 19.89 -31.10
CA LEU A 374 33.73 19.54 -32.14
C LEU A 374 35.04 20.31 -31.97
N GLU A 375 36.13 19.58 -32.10
CA GLU A 375 37.48 20.10 -32.15
C GLU A 375 38.09 19.87 -33.54
N LYS A 376 39.20 20.55 -33.81
CA LYS A 376 39.93 20.38 -35.08
C LYS A 376 40.31 18.91 -35.34
N ARG A 377 40.60 18.15 -34.28
CA ARG A 377 40.93 16.71 -34.35
C ARG A 377 39.77 15.80 -34.75
N ASP A 378 38.53 16.30 -34.72
CA ASP A 378 37.33 15.57 -35.16
C ASP A 378 37.12 15.65 -36.67
N ILE A 379 37.87 16.50 -37.36
CA ILE A 379 37.78 16.67 -38.80
C ILE A 379 38.97 15.99 -39.45
N ARG A 380 38.71 14.95 -40.24
CA ARG A 380 39.75 14.23 -40.99
C ARG A 380 39.34 14.04 -42.45
N LYS A 381 40.29 13.64 -43.28
CA LYS A 381 40.03 13.24 -44.67
C LYS A 381 40.19 11.74 -44.79
N GLU A 382 39.17 11.06 -45.30
CA GLU A 382 39.15 9.61 -45.47
C GLU A 382 38.67 9.29 -46.89
N ALA A 383 39.45 8.50 -47.62
CA ALA A 383 39.19 8.16 -49.03
C ALA A 383 38.84 9.38 -49.92
N GLY A 384 39.47 10.54 -49.66
CA GLY A 384 39.21 11.76 -50.41
C GLY A 384 38.08 12.65 -49.89
N ILE A 385 37.27 12.17 -48.94
CA ILE A 385 36.09 12.85 -48.39
C ILE A 385 36.44 13.45 -47.01
N VAL A 386 36.04 14.69 -46.76
CA VAL A 386 36.15 15.27 -45.41
C VAL A 386 35.06 14.65 -44.54
N VAL A 387 35.43 14.14 -43.38
CA VAL A 387 34.51 13.53 -42.43
C VAL A 387 34.65 14.19 -41.06
N MET A 388 33.57 14.14 -40.30
CA MET A 388 33.44 14.67 -38.96
C MET A 388 33.09 13.56 -37.98
N ASP A 389 33.89 13.42 -36.92
CA ASP A 389 33.68 12.45 -35.85
C ASP A 389 32.87 13.04 -34.70
N LEU A 390 31.69 12.48 -34.46
CA LEU A 390 30.87 12.84 -33.30
C LEU A 390 31.18 11.88 -32.15
N ARG A 391 32.15 12.26 -31.31
CA ARG A 391 32.66 11.44 -30.20
C ARG A 391 31.88 11.58 -28.89
N VAL A 392 31.33 12.77 -28.60
CA VAL A 392 30.60 13.06 -27.36
C VAL A 392 29.10 12.85 -27.59
N MET A 393 28.64 11.61 -27.44
CA MET A 393 27.24 11.22 -27.71
C MET A 393 26.52 10.79 -26.42
N LYS A 394 25.23 11.14 -26.30
CA LYS A 394 24.36 10.68 -25.18
C LYS A 394 24.20 9.15 -25.16
N THR A 395 24.38 8.49 -26.29
CA THR A 395 24.19 7.05 -26.50
C THR A 395 25.49 6.24 -26.53
N GLY A 396 26.66 6.89 -26.39
CA GLY A 396 27.95 6.20 -26.25
C GLY A 396 28.60 5.68 -27.54
N GLU A 397 27.86 5.50 -28.63
CA GLU A 397 28.43 5.05 -29.91
C GLU A 397 28.97 6.23 -30.73
N PRO A 398 30.27 6.27 -31.07
CA PRO A 398 30.81 7.29 -31.96
C PRO A 398 30.28 7.08 -33.39
N ARG A 399 30.03 8.17 -34.11
CA ARG A 399 29.65 8.11 -35.53
C ARG A 399 30.46 9.09 -36.37
N THR A 400 30.79 8.66 -37.57
CA THR A 400 31.49 9.44 -38.59
C THR A 400 30.48 9.95 -39.61
N VAL A 401 30.43 11.26 -39.84
CA VAL A 401 29.54 11.86 -40.85
C VAL A 401 30.37 12.49 -41.97
N PRO A 402 30.14 12.12 -43.24
CA PRO A 402 30.81 12.78 -44.36
C PRO A 402 30.29 14.21 -44.53
N LEU A 403 31.21 15.14 -44.76
CA LEU A 403 30.95 16.52 -45.13
C LEU A 403 31.22 16.65 -46.65
N ARG A 404 30.19 16.48 -47.48
CA ARG A 404 30.32 16.70 -48.93
C ARG A 404 30.06 18.17 -49.24
N ARG A 405 30.87 18.73 -50.13
CA ARG A 405 30.53 19.99 -50.79
C ARG A 405 29.26 19.77 -51.61
N PRO A 406 28.22 20.61 -51.51
CA PRO A 406 27.09 20.54 -52.42
C PRO A 406 27.61 20.63 -53.86
N SER A 407 27.32 19.63 -54.68
CA SER A 407 27.60 19.69 -56.11
C SER A 407 26.60 20.66 -56.75
N GLY A 408 27.03 21.92 -56.92
CA GLY A 408 26.28 22.98 -57.59
C GLY A 408 25.79 24.07 -56.64
N ALA A 409 26.61 25.11 -56.46
CA ALA A 409 26.21 26.48 -56.11
C ALA A 409 27.49 27.33 -55.97
N TRP A 410 27.82 28.09 -57.02
CA TRP A 410 28.19 29.50 -57.01
C TRP A 410 27.80 30.07 -58.37
#